data_AF-A0A482W6J9-F1
#
_entry.id   AF-A0A482W6J9-F1
#
_cell.length_a   1.000
_cell.length_b   1.000
_cell.length_c   1.000
_cell.angle_alpha   90.00
_cell.angle_beta   90.00
_cell.angle_gamma   90.00
#
_symmetry.space_group_name_H-M   'P 1'
#
loop_
_entity.id
_entity.type
_entity.pdbx_description
1 polymer ?
#
loop_
_entity_poly.entity_id
_entity_poly.type
_entity_poly.pdbx_seq_one_letter_code
_entity_poly.pdbx_strand_id
1 'polypeptide(L)'
;MDPPENVCPLLKDPDAYNPDTIDLINNITERNYWLPCLENMVKKFITKASFLNPDNPAATENAEICFQRFHSLVVKASADPNVLTPLSIRTLLEFNEDNLRDNNFKDAWCLQKEAESNAALKELRERVDFIDSIADFDSKWLEIITGVLAGNVFDWGSTVVADILETSTNFGLSQAMNTIEKRPWFRDNLDMWIQKLKREPYREVVIFVDNAGVDFILGILPLAREFLKLNAKVILTANSSPALNDVTCQELKLYSSQAASHCPVLSEGLNTGQLLTVENGQKGPCLDLTNLSPELCRMMSTADLVVIEGMGRAVHTNLYAKFTVDSVKLAVLKNE
;
A
#
# COMPACT_ATOMS: atom_id res chain seq x y z
N MET A 1 27.08 -5.54 16.99
CA MET A 1 27.20 -5.01 15.63
C MET A 1 26.08 -4.02 15.47
N ASP A 2 26.34 -2.84 14.90
CA ASP A 2 25.23 -1.97 14.52
C ASP A 2 24.36 -2.73 13.50
N PRO A 3 23.03 -2.62 13.59
CA PRO A 3 22.15 -3.26 12.61
C PRO A 3 22.50 -2.77 11.21
N PRO A 4 22.33 -3.61 10.17
CA PRO A 4 22.55 -3.20 8.79
C PRO A 4 21.80 -1.90 8.45
N GLU A 5 22.41 -1.00 7.67
CA GLU A 5 21.82 0.32 7.39
C GLU A 5 20.46 0.28 6.68
N ASN A 6 20.09 -0.88 6.13
CA ASN A 6 18.83 -1.14 5.43
C ASN A 6 17.78 -1.86 6.29
N VAL A 7 18.04 -2.14 7.56
CA VAL A 7 17.05 -2.78 8.46
C VAL A 7 16.29 -1.69 9.21
N CYS A 8 14.96 -1.83 9.29
CA CYS A 8 14.10 -0.93 10.02
C CYS A 8 14.55 -0.80 11.48
N PRO A 9 14.94 0.41 11.95
CA PRO A 9 15.49 0.57 13.30
C PRO A 9 14.42 0.46 14.39
N LEU A 10 13.15 0.43 14.01
CA LEU A 10 12.02 0.36 14.93
C LEU A 10 11.53 -1.08 15.14
N LEU A 11 12.11 -2.08 14.48
CA LEU A 11 11.80 -3.48 14.75
C LEU A 11 12.22 -3.86 16.17
N LYS A 12 11.32 -4.50 16.92
CA LYS A 12 11.59 -4.92 18.30
C LYS A 12 12.65 -6.01 18.40
N ASP A 13 12.68 -6.91 17.42
CA ASP A 13 13.62 -8.02 17.32
C ASP A 13 13.89 -8.28 15.83
N PRO A 14 14.90 -7.60 15.24
CA PRO A 14 15.21 -7.75 13.83
C PRO A 14 15.69 -9.15 13.45
N ASP A 15 16.37 -9.86 14.35
CA ASP A 15 16.92 -11.20 14.08
C ASP A 15 15.81 -12.26 13.99
N ALA A 16 14.72 -12.07 14.74
CA ALA A 16 13.54 -12.94 14.69
C ALA A 16 12.46 -12.46 13.73
N TYR A 17 12.67 -11.34 13.03
CA TYR A 17 11.67 -10.80 12.13
C TYR A 17 11.52 -11.66 10.88
N ASN A 18 10.28 -11.99 10.55
CA ASN A 18 9.87 -12.58 9.28
C ASN A 18 8.82 -11.66 8.66
N PRO A 19 9.02 -11.14 7.44
CA PRO A 19 8.00 -10.33 6.78
C PRO A 19 6.75 -11.15 6.50
N ASP A 20 6.89 -12.42 6.10
CA ASP A 20 5.80 -13.23 5.55
C ASP A 20 4.87 -13.78 6.64
N THR A 21 3.57 -13.46 6.53
CA THR A 21 2.55 -13.96 7.47
C THR A 21 2.23 -15.44 7.26
N ILE A 22 2.34 -15.93 6.02
CA ILE A 22 1.98 -17.29 5.62
C ILE A 22 3.18 -17.97 4.96
N ASP A 23 3.56 -19.13 5.49
CA ASP A 23 4.58 -20.02 4.92
C ASP A 23 3.91 -21.06 4.02
N LEU A 24 4.02 -20.87 2.70
CA LEU A 24 3.43 -21.77 1.72
C LEU A 24 4.28 -23.04 1.49
N ILE A 25 5.51 -23.13 2.03
CA ILE A 25 6.29 -24.37 1.99
C ILE A 25 5.65 -25.41 2.91
N ASN A 26 5.38 -25.00 4.15
CA ASN A 26 4.92 -25.90 5.19
C ASN A 26 3.38 -25.93 5.34
N ASN A 27 2.65 -25.00 4.73
CA ASN A 27 1.19 -24.97 4.76
C ASN A 27 0.56 -25.33 3.42
N ILE A 28 0.24 -26.61 3.23
CA ILE A 28 -0.36 -27.12 1.99
C ILE A 28 -1.76 -26.55 1.70
N THR A 29 -2.56 -26.28 2.74
CA THR A 29 -3.91 -25.73 2.58
C THR A 29 -3.83 -24.32 1.99
N GLU A 30 -3.00 -23.47 2.58
CA GLU A 30 -2.76 -22.11 2.08
C GLU A 30 -2.10 -22.13 0.70
N ARG A 31 -1.12 -23.03 0.47
CA ARG A 31 -0.48 -23.18 -0.85
C ARG A 31 -1.50 -23.53 -1.94
N ASN A 32 -2.41 -24.45 -1.67
CA ASN A 32 -3.44 -24.86 -2.62
C ASN A 32 -4.47 -23.75 -2.89
N TYR A 33 -4.63 -22.80 -1.97
CA TYR A 33 -5.48 -21.63 -2.17
C TYR A 33 -4.76 -20.50 -2.94
N TRP A 34 -3.55 -20.12 -2.48
CA TRP A 34 -2.85 -18.95 -2.99
C TRP A 34 -2.23 -19.14 -4.37
N LEU A 35 -1.71 -20.33 -4.70
CA LEU A 35 -1.10 -20.56 -6.01
C LEU A 35 -2.10 -20.34 -7.17
N PRO A 36 -3.32 -20.93 -7.17
CA PRO A 36 -4.32 -20.65 -8.19
C PRO A 36 -4.83 -19.21 -8.17
N CYS A 37 -4.97 -18.61 -6.98
CA CYS A 37 -5.44 -17.23 -6.83
C CYS A 37 -4.50 -16.24 -7.54
N LEU A 38 -3.20 -16.32 -7.25
CA LEU A 38 -2.18 -15.47 -7.86
C LEU A 38 -1.99 -15.78 -9.35
N GLU A 39 -2.07 -17.05 -9.75
CA GLU A 39 -2.04 -17.42 -11.17
C GLU A 39 -3.18 -16.77 -11.96
N ASN A 40 -4.38 -16.77 -11.40
CA ASN A 40 -5.55 -16.14 -12.04
C ASN A 40 -5.40 -14.62 -12.11
N MET A 41 -4.85 -13.97 -11.07
CA MET A 41 -4.53 -12.54 -11.09
C MET A 41 -3.58 -12.22 -12.26
N VAL A 42 -2.48 -12.96 -12.41
CA VAL A 42 -1.53 -12.77 -13.53
C VAL A 42 -2.20 -13.04 -14.88
N LYS A 43 -3.07 -14.05 -14.97
CA LYS A 43 -3.82 -14.35 -16.20
C LYS A 43 -4.76 -13.21 -16.60
N LYS A 44 -5.47 -12.60 -15.64
CA LYS A 44 -6.37 -11.45 -15.90
C LYS A 44 -5.62 -10.24 -16.46
N PHE A 45 -4.33 -10.08 -16.17
CA PHE A 45 -3.53 -8.97 -16.71
C PHE A 45 -3.41 -9.02 -18.25
N ILE A 46 -3.42 -10.21 -18.87
CA ILE A 46 -3.32 -10.38 -20.33
C ILE A 46 -4.39 -9.57 -21.06
N THR A 47 -5.64 -9.60 -20.56
CA THR A 47 -6.76 -8.89 -21.21
C THR A 47 -6.70 -7.38 -21.03
N LYS A 48 -5.88 -6.88 -20.08
CA LYS A 48 -5.69 -5.46 -19.79
C LYS A 48 -4.43 -4.88 -20.42
N ALA A 49 -3.45 -5.72 -20.75
CA ALA A 49 -2.10 -5.31 -21.13
C ALA A 49 -2.09 -4.23 -22.23
N SER A 50 -2.81 -4.43 -23.33
CA SER A 50 -2.87 -3.47 -24.44
C SER A 50 -3.58 -2.17 -24.11
N PHE A 51 -4.59 -2.23 -23.24
CA PHE A 51 -5.32 -1.03 -22.80
C PHE A 51 -4.48 -0.18 -21.86
N LEU A 52 -3.78 -0.81 -20.93
CA LEU A 52 -2.92 -0.14 -19.96
C LEU A 52 -1.59 0.34 -20.58
N ASN A 53 -1.14 -0.31 -21.66
CA ASN A 53 0.12 -0.02 -22.33
C ASN A 53 -0.10 0.20 -23.84
N PRO A 54 -0.85 1.23 -24.25
CA PRO A 54 -1.25 1.46 -25.63
C PRO A 54 -0.06 1.72 -26.57
N ASP A 55 1.05 2.23 -26.04
CA ASP A 55 2.28 2.50 -26.80
C ASP A 55 3.15 1.26 -27.04
N ASN A 56 2.75 0.09 -26.50
CA ASN A 56 3.41 -1.19 -26.72
C ASN A 56 2.52 -2.10 -27.59
N PRO A 57 2.74 -2.18 -28.92
CA PRO A 57 1.95 -3.03 -29.81
C PRO A 57 1.99 -4.52 -29.46
N ALA A 58 3.06 -4.96 -28.79
CA ALA A 58 3.27 -6.33 -28.34
C ALA A 58 2.82 -6.56 -26.89
N ALA A 59 2.10 -5.62 -26.25
CA ALA A 59 1.72 -5.73 -24.84
C ALA A 59 0.99 -7.04 -24.52
N THR A 60 -0.01 -7.44 -25.31
CA THR A 60 -0.74 -8.69 -25.06
C THR A 60 0.16 -9.92 -25.19
N GLU A 61 1.01 -9.98 -26.22
CA GLU A 61 1.97 -11.08 -26.42
C GLU A 61 3.00 -11.16 -25.28
N ASN A 62 3.56 -10.01 -24.87
CA ASN A 62 4.48 -9.94 -23.73
C ASN A 62 3.81 -10.39 -22.43
N ALA A 63 2.53 -10.03 -22.21
CA ALA A 63 1.77 -10.48 -21.06
C ALA A 63 1.49 -11.99 -21.08
N GLU A 64 1.23 -12.59 -22.26
CA GLU A 64 1.11 -14.04 -22.41
C GLU A 64 2.42 -14.77 -22.07
N ILE A 65 3.57 -14.24 -22.50
CA ILE A 65 4.89 -14.76 -22.13
C ILE A 65 5.10 -14.69 -20.61
N CYS A 66 4.72 -13.56 -19.99
CA CYS A 66 4.77 -13.41 -18.54
C CYS A 66 3.92 -14.48 -17.84
N PHE A 67 2.67 -14.64 -18.27
CA PHE A 67 1.76 -15.64 -17.71
C PHE A 67 2.30 -17.06 -17.85
N GLN A 68 2.87 -17.45 -19.00
CA GLN A 68 3.45 -18.78 -19.20
C GLN A 68 4.62 -19.05 -18.23
N ARG A 69 5.48 -18.04 -17.98
CA ARG A 69 6.56 -18.13 -17.00
C ARG A 69 6.02 -18.29 -15.57
N PHE A 70 5.01 -17.50 -15.21
CA PHE A 70 4.37 -17.58 -13.90
C PHE A 70 3.66 -18.93 -13.68
N HIS A 71 2.92 -19.41 -14.67
CA HIS A 71 2.28 -20.74 -14.68
C HIS A 71 3.32 -21.86 -14.47
N SER A 72 4.47 -21.77 -15.15
CA SER A 72 5.56 -22.74 -14.97
C SER A 72 6.08 -22.76 -13.53
N LEU A 73 6.21 -21.60 -12.89
CA LEU A 73 6.59 -21.50 -11.47
C LEU A 73 5.51 -22.14 -10.58
N VAL A 74 4.22 -21.84 -10.81
CA VAL A 74 3.09 -22.41 -10.05
C VAL A 74 3.04 -23.93 -10.13
N VAL A 75 3.21 -24.51 -11.32
CA VAL A 75 3.26 -25.97 -11.52
C VAL A 75 4.43 -26.58 -10.75
N LYS A 76 5.61 -25.96 -10.83
CA LYS A 76 6.80 -26.42 -10.10
C LYS A 76 6.61 -26.33 -8.58
N ALA A 77 6.11 -25.20 -8.07
CA ALA A 77 5.88 -24.97 -6.65
C ALA A 77 4.78 -25.86 -6.06
N SER A 78 3.81 -26.25 -6.88
CA SER A 78 2.79 -27.25 -6.50
C SER A 78 3.39 -28.64 -6.33
N ALA A 79 4.36 -29.02 -7.16
CA ALA A 79 5.03 -30.32 -7.12
C ALA A 79 6.15 -30.39 -6.07
N ASP A 80 6.97 -29.34 -5.96
CA ASP A 80 8.02 -29.17 -4.97
C ASP A 80 8.00 -27.72 -4.47
N PRO A 81 7.53 -27.45 -3.24
CA PRO A 81 7.47 -26.10 -2.73
C PRO A 81 8.84 -25.46 -2.44
N ASN A 82 9.93 -26.24 -2.46
CA ASN A 82 11.28 -25.72 -2.21
C ASN A 82 11.93 -25.07 -3.44
N VAL A 83 11.24 -25.07 -4.60
CA VAL A 83 11.73 -24.42 -5.83
C VAL A 83 11.92 -22.90 -5.67
N LEU A 84 11.28 -22.31 -4.66
CA LEU A 84 11.45 -20.93 -4.22
C LEU A 84 11.55 -20.93 -2.70
N THR A 85 12.59 -20.30 -2.14
CA THR A 85 12.78 -20.24 -0.68
C THR A 85 13.07 -18.80 -0.25
N PRO A 86 12.21 -18.18 0.58
CA PRO A 86 10.92 -18.73 1.05
C PRO A 86 9.90 -18.83 -0.11
N LEU A 87 8.90 -19.72 0.02
CA LEU A 87 7.70 -19.67 -0.81
C LEU A 87 6.60 -18.97 -0.01
N SER A 88 6.32 -17.73 -0.40
CA SER A 88 5.29 -16.89 0.19
C SER A 88 4.55 -16.09 -0.87
N ILE A 89 3.41 -15.48 -0.49
CA ILE A 89 2.66 -14.55 -1.34
C ILE A 89 3.57 -13.43 -1.86
N ARG A 90 4.40 -12.84 -0.99
CA ARG A 90 5.37 -11.80 -1.36
C ARG A 90 6.32 -12.28 -2.45
N THR A 91 6.99 -13.42 -2.25
CA THR A 91 7.99 -13.91 -3.23
C THR A 91 7.37 -14.26 -4.59
N LEU A 92 6.11 -14.68 -4.63
CA LEU A 92 5.36 -14.91 -5.86
C LEU A 92 5.01 -13.59 -6.55
N LEU A 93 4.57 -12.57 -5.80
CA LEU A 93 4.29 -11.24 -6.34
C LEU A 93 5.58 -10.55 -6.83
N GLU A 94 6.68 -10.65 -6.10
CA GLU A 94 8.01 -10.17 -6.53
C GLU A 94 8.45 -10.84 -7.84
N PHE A 95 8.29 -12.16 -7.95
CA PHE A 95 8.56 -12.88 -9.19
C PHE A 95 7.72 -12.36 -10.36
N ASN A 96 6.43 -12.07 -10.13
CA ASN A 96 5.57 -11.51 -11.17
C ASN A 96 6.06 -10.12 -11.63
N GLU A 97 6.42 -9.25 -10.69
CA GLU A 97 6.90 -7.90 -11.02
C GLU A 97 8.24 -7.92 -11.78
N ASP A 98 9.17 -8.80 -11.40
CA ASP A 98 10.42 -9.00 -12.14
C ASP A 98 10.15 -9.54 -13.54
N ASN A 99 9.23 -10.50 -13.67
CA ASN A 99 8.84 -11.05 -14.96
C ASN A 99 8.19 -10.00 -15.88
N LEU A 100 7.36 -9.10 -15.35
CA LEU A 100 6.80 -7.98 -16.12
C LEU A 100 7.91 -7.04 -16.62
N ARG A 101 8.85 -6.67 -15.74
CA ARG A 101 9.98 -5.80 -16.09
C ARG A 101 10.88 -6.41 -17.17
N ASP A 102 11.16 -7.71 -17.07
CA ASP A 102 11.94 -8.46 -18.06
C ASP A 102 11.26 -8.55 -19.44
N ASN A 103 9.94 -8.35 -19.50
CA ASN A 103 9.14 -8.39 -20.73
C ASN A 103 8.63 -6.99 -21.15
N ASN A 104 9.42 -5.95 -20.87
CA ASN A 104 9.22 -4.57 -21.33
C ASN A 104 8.05 -3.80 -20.68
N PHE A 105 7.50 -4.28 -19.57
CA PHE A 105 6.59 -3.48 -18.75
C PHE A 105 7.38 -2.74 -17.66
N LYS A 106 7.78 -1.49 -17.95
CA LYS A 106 8.49 -0.65 -16.96
C LYS A 106 7.59 -0.28 -15.79
N ASP A 107 6.40 0.20 -16.12
CA ASP A 107 5.29 0.44 -15.20
C ASP A 107 4.01 0.13 -15.97
N ALA A 108 3.47 -1.07 -15.74
CA ALA A 108 2.29 -1.55 -16.45
C ALA A 108 1.03 -0.73 -16.14
N TRP A 109 1.01 0.05 -15.06
CA TRP A 109 -0.17 0.71 -14.51
C TRP A 109 -0.05 2.25 -14.52
N CYS A 110 1.06 2.80 -15.03
CA CYS A 110 1.36 4.23 -15.03
C CYS A 110 0.19 5.12 -15.49
N LEU A 111 -0.38 4.84 -16.67
CA LEU A 111 -1.47 5.66 -17.23
C LEU A 111 -2.72 5.60 -16.37
N GLN A 112 -3.00 4.44 -15.80
CA GLN A 112 -4.14 4.25 -14.92
C GLN A 112 -3.95 4.99 -13.59
N LYS A 113 -2.78 4.82 -12.94
CA LYS A 113 -2.42 5.56 -11.72
C LYS A 113 -2.52 7.07 -11.93
N GLU A 114 -2.03 7.57 -13.06
CA GLU A 114 -2.12 8.99 -13.41
C GLU A 114 -3.57 9.44 -13.58
N ALA A 115 -4.39 8.70 -14.33
CA ALA A 115 -5.79 9.04 -14.54
C ALA A 115 -6.58 9.07 -13.22
N GLU A 116 -6.43 8.05 -12.38
CA GLU A 116 -7.10 7.92 -11.09
C GLU A 116 -6.64 9.00 -10.10
N SER A 117 -5.34 9.27 -10.02
CA SER A 117 -4.80 10.31 -9.12
C SER A 117 -5.23 11.70 -9.55
N ASN A 118 -5.25 11.99 -10.85
CA ASN A 118 -5.76 13.26 -11.37
C ASN A 118 -7.26 13.45 -11.15
N ALA A 119 -8.05 12.37 -11.16
CA ALA A 119 -9.46 12.42 -10.79
C ALA A 119 -9.61 12.71 -9.29
N ALA A 120 -8.92 11.94 -8.44
CA ALA A 120 -8.98 12.09 -6.99
C ALA A 120 -8.51 13.46 -6.50
N LEU A 121 -7.49 14.06 -7.12
CA LEU A 121 -7.01 15.41 -6.78
C LEU A 121 -8.08 16.49 -6.93
N LYS A 122 -9.03 16.33 -7.87
CA LYS A 122 -10.15 17.27 -8.05
C LYS A 122 -11.12 17.26 -6.87
N GLU A 123 -11.23 16.13 -6.19
CA GLU A 123 -12.13 15.91 -5.04
C GLU A 123 -11.45 16.23 -3.69
N LEU A 124 -10.13 16.37 -3.67
CA LEU A 124 -9.35 16.53 -2.45
C LEU A 124 -9.81 17.72 -1.58
N ARG A 125 -10.13 18.86 -2.19
CA ARG A 125 -10.58 20.04 -1.45
C ARG A 125 -11.89 19.78 -0.70
N GLU A 126 -12.88 19.23 -1.40
CA GLU A 126 -14.16 18.88 -0.79
C GLU A 126 -13.98 17.84 0.32
N ARG A 127 -13.10 16.85 0.12
CA ARG A 127 -12.78 15.85 1.14
C ARG A 127 -12.21 16.47 2.42
N VAL A 128 -11.24 17.37 2.31
CA VAL A 128 -10.63 18.00 3.50
C VAL A 128 -11.59 18.98 4.19
N ASP A 129 -12.40 19.71 3.42
CA ASP A 129 -13.42 20.62 3.96
C ASP A 129 -14.49 19.84 4.75
N PHE A 130 -14.90 18.68 4.24
CA PHE A 130 -15.80 17.77 4.95
C PHE A 130 -15.19 17.27 6.27
N ILE A 131 -13.94 16.78 6.26
CA ILE A 131 -13.25 16.33 7.48
C ILE A 131 -13.13 17.46 8.50
N ASP A 132 -12.84 18.69 8.05
CA ASP A 132 -12.75 19.86 8.94
C ASP A 132 -14.09 20.23 9.57
N SER A 133 -15.21 19.98 8.88
CA SER A 133 -16.56 20.24 9.40
C SER A 133 -16.95 19.35 10.59
N ILE A 134 -16.26 18.22 10.79
CA ILE A 134 -16.53 17.30 11.90
C ILE A 134 -15.92 17.87 13.18
N ALA A 135 -16.75 18.33 14.11
CA ALA A 135 -16.28 18.96 15.34
C ALA A 135 -15.77 17.95 16.38
N ASP A 136 -16.41 16.80 16.49
CA ASP A 136 -16.04 15.76 17.46
C ASP A 136 -14.76 15.04 17.04
N PHE A 137 -13.78 14.97 17.94
CA PHE A 137 -12.45 14.40 17.67
C PHE A 137 -12.55 12.92 17.29
N ASP A 138 -13.34 12.16 18.04
CA ASP A 138 -13.42 10.71 17.89
C ASP A 138 -14.13 10.36 16.57
N SER A 139 -15.22 11.06 16.26
CA SER A 139 -15.94 10.95 14.99
C SER A 139 -15.08 11.37 13.80
N LYS A 140 -14.25 12.42 13.94
CA LYS A 140 -13.33 12.86 12.89
C LYS A 140 -12.29 11.79 12.57
N TRP A 141 -11.65 11.22 13.58
CA TRP A 141 -10.66 10.17 13.39
C TRP A 141 -11.27 8.86 12.87
N LEU A 142 -12.50 8.54 13.28
CA LEU A 142 -13.26 7.45 12.66
C LEU A 142 -13.47 7.69 11.16
N GLU A 143 -13.89 8.89 10.77
CA GLU A 143 -14.11 9.24 9.36
C GLU A 143 -12.83 9.17 8.53
N ILE A 144 -11.71 9.65 9.09
CA ILE A 144 -10.40 9.61 8.42
C ILE A 144 -9.95 8.16 8.20
N ILE A 145 -10.00 7.33 9.25
CA ILE A 145 -9.57 5.92 9.15
C ILE A 145 -10.51 5.12 8.24
N THR A 146 -11.81 5.38 8.29
CA THR A 146 -12.74 4.77 7.33
C THR A 146 -12.42 5.22 5.91
N GLY A 147 -12.03 6.48 5.70
CA GLY A 147 -11.56 7.00 4.41
C GLY A 147 -10.29 6.29 3.89
N VAL A 148 -9.33 6.00 4.77
CA VAL A 148 -8.15 5.21 4.41
C VAL A 148 -8.54 3.79 4.00
N LEU A 149 -9.38 3.12 4.79
CA LEU A 149 -9.84 1.76 4.46
C LEU A 149 -10.65 1.74 3.16
N ALA A 150 -11.55 2.70 2.95
CA ALA A 150 -12.34 2.83 1.73
C ALA A 150 -11.47 3.16 0.51
N GLY A 151 -10.43 3.98 0.69
CA GLY A 151 -9.42 4.23 -0.33
C GLY A 151 -8.68 2.96 -0.73
N ASN A 152 -8.26 2.16 0.25
CA ASN A 152 -7.56 0.90 0.01
C ASN A 152 -8.41 -0.16 -0.72
N VAL A 153 -9.74 0.00 -0.76
CA VAL A 153 -10.59 -0.85 -1.61
C VAL A 153 -10.15 -0.78 -3.07
N PHE A 154 -9.65 0.37 -3.56
CA PHE A 154 -9.21 0.59 -4.94
C PHE A 154 -7.87 -0.10 -5.25
N ASP A 155 -7.91 -1.44 -5.26
CA ASP A 155 -6.77 -2.32 -5.49
C ASP A 155 -7.01 -3.22 -6.70
N TRP A 156 -6.19 -3.02 -7.72
CA TRP A 156 -6.29 -3.72 -8.99
C TRP A 156 -5.65 -5.12 -8.97
N GLY A 157 -4.90 -5.45 -7.91
CA GLY A 157 -4.42 -6.79 -7.60
C GLY A 157 -5.52 -7.71 -7.05
N SER A 158 -6.61 -7.16 -6.51
CA SER A 158 -7.77 -7.95 -6.08
C SER A 158 -8.72 -8.27 -7.23
N THR A 159 -8.99 -9.55 -7.44
CA THR A 159 -9.91 -9.98 -8.50
C THR A 159 -11.37 -9.57 -8.27
N VAL A 160 -11.81 -9.44 -7.02
CA VAL A 160 -13.19 -9.08 -6.66
C VAL A 160 -13.42 -7.58 -6.84
N VAL A 161 -12.43 -6.76 -6.46
CA VAL A 161 -12.56 -5.31 -6.57
C VAL A 161 -12.37 -4.83 -8.01
N ALA A 162 -11.42 -5.42 -8.75
CA ALA A 162 -11.20 -5.06 -10.15
C ALA A 162 -12.49 -5.15 -11.00
N ASP A 163 -13.33 -6.16 -10.78
CA ASP A 163 -14.59 -6.34 -11.51
C ASP A 163 -15.62 -5.22 -11.16
N ILE A 164 -15.62 -4.71 -9.92
CA ILE A 164 -16.48 -3.58 -9.50
C ILE A 164 -16.01 -2.28 -10.15
N LEU A 165 -14.70 -2.02 -10.13
CA LEU A 165 -14.09 -0.82 -10.69
C LEU A 165 -14.28 -0.74 -12.21
N GLU A 166 -14.23 -1.89 -12.90
CA GLU A 166 -14.46 -1.96 -14.35
C GLU A 166 -15.91 -1.68 -14.76
N THR A 167 -16.88 -2.04 -13.91
CA THR A 167 -18.31 -1.94 -14.24
C THR A 167 -18.96 -0.65 -13.78
N SER A 168 -18.32 0.11 -12.89
CA SER A 168 -18.91 1.26 -12.21
C SER A 168 -18.18 2.57 -12.52
N THR A 169 -18.67 3.31 -13.53
CA THR A 169 -18.07 4.60 -13.95
C THR A 169 -18.15 5.72 -12.91
N ASN A 170 -19.01 5.59 -11.90
CA ASN A 170 -19.21 6.58 -10.83
C ASN A 170 -18.77 6.06 -9.45
N PHE A 171 -17.90 5.05 -9.38
CA PHE A 171 -17.42 4.52 -8.11
C PHE A 171 -16.27 5.39 -7.57
N GLY A 172 -16.59 6.28 -6.63
CA GLY A 172 -15.63 7.13 -5.92
C GLY A 172 -15.54 6.78 -4.42
N LEU A 173 -14.83 7.61 -3.65
CA LEU A 173 -14.61 7.35 -2.22
C LEU A 173 -15.92 7.15 -1.46
N SER A 174 -16.92 8.02 -1.69
CA SER A 174 -18.22 7.94 -1.00
C SER A 174 -18.93 6.61 -1.20
N GLN A 175 -18.83 6.01 -2.39
CA GLN A 175 -19.37 4.68 -2.67
C GLN A 175 -18.56 3.61 -1.95
N ALA A 176 -17.23 3.69 -2.00
CA ALA A 176 -16.34 2.75 -1.32
C ALA A 176 -16.54 2.76 0.21
N MET A 177 -16.78 3.92 0.82
CA MET A 177 -17.12 4.06 2.25
C MET A 177 -18.35 3.23 2.64
N ASN A 178 -19.33 3.08 1.74
CA ASN A 178 -20.53 2.26 1.96
C ASN A 178 -20.28 0.75 1.80
N THR A 179 -19.15 0.36 1.21
CA THR A 179 -18.76 -1.05 1.06
C THR A 179 -18.00 -1.59 2.27
N ILE A 180 -17.41 -0.71 3.08
CA ILE A 180 -16.73 -1.09 4.32
C ILE A 180 -17.75 -1.67 5.31
N GLU A 181 -17.43 -2.84 5.86
CA GLU A 181 -18.29 -3.50 6.84
C GLU A 181 -18.48 -2.63 8.09
N LYS A 182 -19.65 -2.76 8.71
CA LYS A 182 -19.94 -2.06 9.97
C LYS A 182 -19.09 -2.63 11.10
N ARG A 183 -18.61 -1.75 11.97
CA ARG A 183 -17.87 -2.11 13.17
C ARG A 183 -18.70 -3.02 14.11
N PRO A 184 -18.08 -3.93 14.87
CA PRO A 184 -16.64 -4.13 14.99
C PRO A 184 -16.04 -4.78 13.75
N TRP A 185 -14.92 -4.24 13.26
CA TRP A 185 -14.15 -4.87 12.20
C TRP A 185 -13.45 -6.15 12.70
N PHE A 186 -12.99 -6.97 11.76
CA PHE A 186 -12.30 -8.24 12.06
C PHE A 186 -11.17 -8.10 13.10
N ARG A 187 -10.35 -7.07 12.96
CA ARG A 187 -9.44 -6.59 14.02
C ARG A 187 -9.66 -5.11 14.23
N ASP A 188 -10.37 -4.77 15.30
CA ASP A 188 -10.79 -3.40 15.59
C ASP A 188 -10.16 -2.88 16.88
N ASN A 189 -9.14 -2.04 16.73
CA ASN A 189 -8.47 -1.34 17.83
C ASN A 189 -8.60 0.18 17.69
N LEU A 190 -9.55 0.65 16.88
CA LEU A 190 -9.65 2.06 16.50
C LEU A 190 -9.94 2.95 17.71
N ASP A 191 -10.94 2.61 18.53
CA ASP A 191 -11.33 3.44 19.67
C ASP A 191 -10.19 3.58 20.68
N MET A 192 -9.49 2.47 20.97
CA MET A 192 -8.31 2.46 21.85
C MET A 192 -7.22 3.39 21.30
N TRP A 193 -6.94 3.31 20.00
CA TRP A 193 -5.92 4.13 19.36
C TRP A 193 -6.30 5.62 19.34
N ILE A 194 -7.56 5.96 19.06
CA ILE A 194 -8.07 7.33 19.11
C ILE A 194 -7.94 7.91 20.53
N GLN A 195 -8.32 7.15 21.56
CA GLN A 195 -8.17 7.62 22.95
C GLN A 195 -6.71 7.88 23.33
N LYS A 196 -5.77 7.03 22.85
CA LYS A 196 -4.34 7.27 23.04
C LYS A 196 -3.93 8.56 22.33
N LEU A 197 -4.24 8.68 21.04
CA LEU A 197 -3.88 9.83 20.20
C LEU A 197 -4.38 11.16 20.79
N LYS A 198 -5.59 11.16 21.34
CA LYS A 198 -6.20 12.33 21.98
C LYS A 198 -5.46 12.78 23.23
N ARG A 199 -4.87 11.83 23.99
CA ARG A 199 -4.12 12.10 25.22
C ARG A 199 -2.66 12.42 24.97
N GLU A 200 -2.06 11.72 24.01
CA GLU A 200 -0.64 11.78 23.68
C GLU A 200 -0.46 11.73 22.16
N PRO A 201 -0.55 12.91 21.49
CA PRO A 201 -0.26 13.05 20.08
C PRO A 201 1.15 12.60 19.73
N TYR A 202 1.31 11.98 18.57
CA TYR A 202 2.61 11.55 18.06
C TYR A 202 3.43 12.75 17.58
N ARG A 203 4.76 12.65 17.70
CA ARG A 203 5.69 13.70 17.27
C ARG A 203 6.24 13.44 15.88
N GLU A 204 6.45 12.18 15.53
CA GLU A 204 6.98 11.81 14.22
C GLU A 204 6.38 10.49 13.75
N VAL A 205 5.66 10.56 12.62
CA VAL A 205 4.85 9.48 12.06
C VAL A 205 5.46 9.04 10.74
N VAL A 206 5.68 7.74 10.56
CA VAL A 206 6.10 7.15 9.28
C VAL A 206 4.94 6.37 8.71
N ILE A 207 4.53 6.66 7.48
CA ILE A 207 3.41 6.02 6.79
C ILE A 207 3.94 5.30 5.54
N PHE A 208 3.87 3.97 5.54
CA PHE A 208 4.10 3.14 4.37
C PHE A 208 2.80 3.09 3.57
N VAL A 209 2.78 3.78 2.43
CA VAL A 209 1.58 3.91 1.58
C VAL A 209 1.47 2.73 0.60
N ASP A 210 0.24 2.44 0.17
CA ASP A 210 -0.13 1.39 -0.78
C ASP A 210 -0.40 2.00 -2.17
N ASN A 211 -1.68 2.18 -2.53
CA ASN A 211 -2.09 2.44 -3.91
C ASN A 211 -2.12 3.93 -4.27
N ALA A 212 -1.93 4.23 -5.56
CA ALA A 212 -2.20 5.55 -6.12
C ALA A 212 -3.72 5.85 -6.17
N GLY A 213 -4.10 7.01 -6.73
CA GLY A 213 -5.50 7.32 -6.93
C GLY A 213 -6.22 7.70 -5.64
N VAL A 214 -7.45 7.18 -5.49
CA VAL A 214 -8.34 7.48 -4.35
C VAL A 214 -7.70 7.14 -3.01
N ASP A 215 -6.97 6.02 -2.95
CA ASP A 215 -6.30 5.54 -1.75
C ASP A 215 -5.33 6.58 -1.17
N PHE A 216 -4.26 6.89 -1.93
CA PHE A 216 -3.30 7.88 -1.50
C PHE A 216 -3.90 9.28 -1.36
N ILE A 217 -4.65 9.75 -2.37
CA ILE A 217 -5.07 11.16 -2.43
C ILE A 217 -6.19 11.47 -1.44
N LEU A 218 -7.20 10.61 -1.30
CA LEU A 218 -8.40 10.89 -0.51
C LEU A 218 -8.47 10.10 0.81
N GLY A 219 -7.58 9.13 1.00
CA GLY A 219 -7.36 8.40 2.25
C GLY A 219 -6.11 8.87 2.99
N ILE A 220 -4.92 8.55 2.47
CA ILE A 220 -3.64 8.78 3.17
C ILE A 220 -3.31 10.27 3.32
N LEU A 221 -3.46 11.11 2.29
CA LEU A 221 -3.13 12.53 2.41
C LEU A 221 -3.98 13.25 3.45
N PRO A 222 -5.31 13.03 3.55
CA PRO A 222 -6.10 13.53 4.67
C PRO A 222 -5.65 13.01 6.05
N LEU A 223 -5.24 11.74 6.16
CA LEU A 223 -4.66 11.21 7.40
C LEU A 223 -3.35 11.95 7.77
N ALA A 224 -2.43 12.07 6.82
CA ALA A 224 -1.17 12.79 6.99
C ALA A 224 -1.41 14.25 7.40
N ARG A 225 -2.37 14.92 6.75
CA ARG A 225 -2.79 16.29 7.05
C ARG A 225 -3.22 16.46 8.51
N GLU A 226 -3.99 15.52 9.06
CA GLU A 226 -4.47 15.65 10.44
C GLU A 226 -3.35 15.40 11.46
N PHE A 227 -2.36 14.56 11.15
CA PHE A 227 -1.13 14.51 11.95
C PHE A 227 -0.34 15.82 11.91
N LEU A 228 -0.22 16.47 10.74
CA LEU A 228 0.43 17.78 10.62
C LEU A 228 -0.29 18.85 11.46
N LYS A 229 -1.63 18.85 11.49
CA LYS A 229 -2.42 19.77 12.34
C LYS A 229 -2.23 19.52 13.83
N LEU A 230 -1.81 18.32 14.22
CA LEU A 230 -1.39 17.99 15.58
C LEU A 230 0.10 18.29 15.83
N ASN A 231 0.77 19.02 14.92
CA ASN A 231 2.18 19.37 14.95
C ASN A 231 3.16 18.19 14.84
N ALA A 232 2.70 17.04 14.33
CA ALA A 232 3.60 15.91 14.06
C ALA A 232 4.44 16.17 12.80
N LYS A 233 5.67 15.69 12.77
CA LYS A 233 6.42 15.46 11.53
C LYS A 233 5.88 14.18 10.88
N VAL A 234 5.64 14.20 9.57
CA VAL A 234 5.09 13.07 8.82
C VAL A 234 6.04 12.69 7.70
N ILE A 235 6.44 11.43 7.66
CA ILE A 235 7.24 10.84 6.61
C ILE A 235 6.34 9.88 5.83
N LEU A 236 6.01 10.25 4.59
CA LEU A 236 5.35 9.35 3.66
C LEU A 236 6.42 8.56 2.91
N THR A 237 6.24 7.24 2.83
CA THR A 237 7.20 6.40 2.11
C THR A 237 6.53 5.41 1.17
N ALA A 238 7.11 5.28 -0.01
CA ALA A 238 6.55 4.58 -1.16
C ALA A 238 7.63 3.82 -1.94
N ASN A 239 7.22 2.98 -2.89
CA ASN A 239 8.11 2.05 -3.56
C ASN A 239 9.22 2.73 -4.37
N SER A 240 10.38 2.09 -4.45
CA SER A 240 11.48 2.51 -5.34
C SER A 240 11.24 2.08 -6.78
N SER A 241 10.40 1.07 -7.02
CA SER A 241 10.01 0.62 -8.36
C SER A 241 8.52 0.34 -8.44
N PRO A 242 7.91 0.48 -9.63
CA PRO A 242 6.50 0.14 -9.85
C PRO A 242 6.20 -1.30 -9.45
N ALA A 243 5.03 -1.49 -8.84
CA ALA A 243 4.43 -2.78 -8.55
C ALA A 243 2.91 -2.60 -8.51
N LEU A 244 2.17 -3.31 -9.37
CA LEU A 244 0.73 -3.08 -9.53
C LEU A 244 0.39 -1.56 -9.64
N ASN A 245 -0.67 -1.12 -8.97
CA ASN A 245 -1.07 0.28 -8.87
C ASN A 245 -0.50 1.00 -7.62
N ASP A 246 0.55 0.47 -7.01
CA ASP A 246 1.24 1.11 -5.89
C ASP A 246 1.86 2.45 -6.30
N VAL A 247 1.91 3.37 -5.34
CA VAL A 247 2.64 4.63 -5.48
C VAL A 247 4.15 4.35 -5.48
N THR A 248 4.87 4.92 -6.44
CA THR A 248 6.32 5.03 -6.40
C THR A 248 6.77 6.32 -5.73
N CYS A 249 8.01 6.41 -5.23
CA CYS A 249 8.52 7.64 -4.60
C CYS A 249 8.47 8.87 -5.51
N GLN A 250 8.67 8.69 -6.83
CA GLN A 250 8.55 9.78 -7.79
C GLN A 250 7.10 10.30 -7.88
N GLU A 251 6.13 9.38 -7.96
CA GLU A 251 4.71 9.70 -7.97
C GLU A 251 4.26 10.30 -6.63
N LEU A 252 4.75 9.77 -5.51
CA LEU A 252 4.49 10.28 -4.16
C LEU A 252 4.86 11.76 -4.05
N LYS A 253 6.05 12.13 -4.55
CA LYS A 253 6.53 13.53 -4.61
C LYS A 253 5.63 14.39 -5.49
N LEU A 254 5.31 13.91 -6.70
CA LEU A 254 4.47 14.62 -7.65
C LEU A 254 3.07 14.89 -7.08
N TYR A 255 2.39 13.84 -6.62
CA TYR A 255 1.03 13.91 -6.11
C TYR A 255 0.94 14.72 -4.81
N SER A 256 1.92 14.60 -3.91
CA SER A 256 1.98 15.45 -2.71
C SER A 256 2.13 16.93 -3.07
N SER A 257 2.98 17.25 -4.07
CA SER A 257 3.16 18.62 -4.55
C SER A 257 1.89 19.16 -5.23
N GLN A 258 1.17 18.34 -5.99
CA GLN A 258 -0.10 18.75 -6.60
C GLN A 258 -1.16 18.96 -5.51
N ALA A 259 -1.29 18.04 -4.56
CA ALA A 259 -2.21 18.14 -3.42
C ALA A 259 -2.00 19.39 -2.57
N ALA A 260 -0.75 19.84 -2.42
CA ALA A 260 -0.42 21.08 -1.71
C ALA A 260 -1.11 22.33 -2.28
N SER A 261 -1.37 22.37 -3.60
CA SER A 261 -2.14 23.46 -4.23
C SER A 261 -3.61 23.49 -3.81
N HIS A 262 -4.13 22.37 -3.31
CA HIS A 262 -5.50 22.23 -2.85
C HIS A 262 -5.66 22.42 -1.35
N CYS A 263 -4.59 22.24 -0.56
CA CYS A 263 -4.61 22.23 0.90
C CYS A 263 -3.44 23.03 1.53
N PRO A 264 -3.71 24.16 2.20
CA PRO A 264 -2.66 24.98 2.84
C PRO A 264 -1.80 24.24 3.87
N VAL A 265 -2.39 23.31 4.64
CA VAL A 265 -1.66 22.51 5.65
C VAL A 265 -0.62 21.60 4.98
N LEU A 266 -0.96 20.94 3.88
CA LEU A 266 0.00 20.12 3.13
C LEU A 266 1.10 20.99 2.51
N SER A 267 0.73 22.15 1.96
CA SER A 267 1.69 23.12 1.41
C SER A 267 2.68 23.61 2.47
N GLU A 268 2.19 24.03 3.63
CA GLU A 268 3.04 24.45 4.74
C GLU A 268 3.93 23.30 5.23
N GLY A 269 3.37 22.10 5.40
CA GLY A 269 4.13 20.93 5.82
C GLY A 269 5.29 20.59 4.88
N LEU A 270 5.08 20.64 3.56
CA LEU A 270 6.15 20.43 2.58
C LEU A 270 7.19 21.54 2.63
N ASN A 271 6.76 22.81 2.72
CA ASN A 271 7.65 23.97 2.71
C ASN A 271 8.53 24.04 3.96
N THR A 272 8.02 23.61 5.12
CA THR A 272 8.76 23.62 6.40
C THR A 272 9.55 22.34 6.64
N GLY A 273 9.39 21.31 5.80
CA GLY A 273 10.00 19.99 5.99
C GLY A 273 9.33 19.15 7.09
N GLN A 274 8.13 19.54 7.51
CA GLN A 274 7.31 18.78 8.45
C GLN A 274 6.60 17.60 7.74
N LEU A 275 6.32 17.72 6.43
CA LEU A 275 5.90 16.62 5.57
C LEU A 275 7.05 16.25 4.63
N LEU A 276 7.51 15.00 4.70
CA LEU A 276 8.60 14.49 3.89
C LEU A 276 8.14 13.29 3.06
N THR A 277 8.76 13.10 1.91
CA THR A 277 8.52 11.97 0.99
C THR A 277 9.84 11.26 0.72
N VAL A 278 9.90 9.94 0.92
CA VAL A 278 11.13 9.15 0.80
C VAL A 278 10.84 7.77 0.22
N GLU A 279 11.76 7.21 -0.55
CA GLU A 279 11.60 5.85 -1.07
C GLU A 279 11.87 4.79 0.00
N ASN A 280 11.14 3.66 -0.05
CA ASN A 280 11.27 2.57 0.91
C ASN A 280 12.15 1.41 0.44
N GLY A 281 12.66 1.41 -0.80
CA GLY A 281 13.49 0.33 -1.34
C GLY A 281 12.72 -0.85 -1.95
N GLN A 282 11.39 -0.92 -1.78
CA GLN A 282 10.58 -2.04 -2.27
C GLN A 282 10.37 -1.96 -3.79
N LYS A 283 10.26 -3.14 -4.41
CA LYS A 283 10.02 -3.35 -5.85
C LYS A 283 8.78 -4.19 -6.16
N GLY A 284 8.06 -4.57 -5.12
CA GLY A 284 6.85 -5.38 -5.15
C GLY A 284 5.79 -4.79 -4.21
N PRO A 285 4.57 -5.35 -4.19
CA PRO A 285 3.44 -4.82 -3.42
C PRO A 285 3.45 -5.19 -1.93
N CYS A 286 4.52 -5.83 -1.47
CA CYS A 286 4.70 -6.25 -0.08
C CYS A 286 5.86 -5.45 0.55
N LEU A 287 6.00 -5.57 1.87
CA LEU A 287 6.99 -4.80 2.63
C LEU A 287 7.90 -5.71 3.44
N ASP A 288 9.18 -5.73 3.11
CA ASP A 288 10.22 -6.35 3.93
C ASP A 288 11.00 -5.28 4.71
N LEU A 289 10.76 -5.22 6.02
CA LEU A 289 11.40 -4.26 6.93
C LEU A 289 12.87 -4.57 7.21
N THR A 290 13.43 -5.67 6.69
CA THR A 290 14.87 -5.93 6.71
C THR A 290 15.60 -5.38 5.48
N ASN A 291 14.85 -4.86 4.51
CA ASN A 291 15.37 -4.36 3.25
C ASN A 291 14.73 -3.03 2.85
N LEU A 292 14.97 -2.00 3.66
CA LEU A 292 14.56 -0.62 3.42
C LEU A 292 15.68 0.22 2.80
N SER A 293 15.34 1.40 2.29
CA SER A 293 16.37 2.36 1.88
C SER A 293 17.14 2.89 3.11
N PRO A 294 18.47 3.05 3.04
CA PRO A 294 19.25 3.60 4.17
C PRO A 294 18.82 5.00 4.59
N GLU A 295 18.31 5.80 3.65
CA GLU A 295 17.76 7.13 3.94
C GLU A 295 16.50 7.02 4.81
N LEU A 296 15.56 6.17 4.45
CA LEU A 296 14.36 5.92 5.25
C LEU A 296 14.74 5.42 6.65
N CYS A 297 15.65 4.45 6.78
CA CYS A 297 16.08 3.94 8.08
C CYS A 297 16.62 5.06 8.99
N ARG A 298 17.46 5.98 8.47
CA ARG A 298 17.93 7.13 9.24
C ARG A 298 16.78 8.03 9.68
N MET A 299 15.83 8.31 8.80
CA MET A 299 14.67 9.16 9.09
C MET A 299 13.71 8.52 10.11
N MET A 300 13.59 7.19 10.13
CA MET A 300 12.72 6.47 11.06
C MET A 300 13.24 6.44 12.50
N SER A 301 14.51 6.75 12.74
CA SER A 301 15.15 6.58 14.06
C SER A 301 14.50 7.37 15.20
N THR A 302 13.80 8.46 14.90
CA THR A 302 13.12 9.33 15.86
C THR A 302 11.59 9.21 15.81
N ALA A 303 11.04 8.38 14.92
CA ALA A 303 9.61 8.20 14.80
C ALA A 303 9.03 7.51 16.04
N ASP A 304 7.85 7.95 16.46
CA ASP A 304 7.09 7.37 17.57
C ASP A 304 5.77 6.70 17.12
N LEU A 305 5.50 6.68 15.81
CA LEU A 305 4.43 5.90 15.18
C LEU A 305 4.87 5.35 13.81
N VAL A 306 4.58 4.07 13.57
CA VAL A 306 4.60 3.45 12.24
C VAL A 306 3.19 3.11 11.80
N VAL A 307 2.75 3.64 10.66
CA VAL A 307 1.51 3.26 9.97
C VAL A 307 1.89 2.42 8.76
N ILE A 308 1.33 1.23 8.66
CA ILE A 308 1.49 0.35 7.48
C ILE A 308 0.12 0.17 6.87
N GLU A 309 -0.03 0.63 5.63
CA GLU A 309 -1.28 0.59 4.91
C GLU A 309 -1.24 -0.45 3.79
N GLY A 310 -2.38 -1.10 3.53
CA GLY A 310 -2.53 -2.07 2.47
C GLY A 310 -2.40 -3.53 2.87
N MET A 311 -3.13 -4.40 2.19
CA MET A 311 -3.17 -5.84 2.46
C MET A 311 -1.81 -6.51 2.20
N GLY A 312 -1.11 -6.13 1.12
CA GLY A 312 0.23 -6.64 0.80
C GLY A 312 1.23 -6.33 1.91
N ARG A 313 1.28 -5.07 2.35
CA ARG A 313 2.26 -4.55 3.31
C ARG A 313 1.94 -4.88 4.78
N ALA A 314 0.66 -4.96 5.15
CA ALA A 314 0.23 -5.06 6.55
C ALA A 314 -0.44 -6.39 6.93
N VAL A 315 -0.89 -7.19 5.95
CA VAL A 315 -1.55 -8.49 6.19
C VAL A 315 -0.74 -9.65 5.61
N HIS A 316 -0.46 -9.66 4.32
CA HIS A 316 0.41 -10.68 3.70
C HIS A 316 1.83 -10.59 4.25
N THR A 317 2.26 -9.37 4.54
CA THR A 317 3.45 -9.10 5.31
C THR A 317 3.16 -8.30 6.58
N ASN A 318 4.03 -8.39 7.57
CA ASN A 318 4.06 -7.54 8.78
C ASN A 318 2.88 -7.62 9.75
N LEU A 319 1.87 -8.48 9.53
CA LEU A 319 0.71 -8.57 10.43
C LEU A 319 1.13 -8.75 11.89
N TYR A 320 2.14 -9.60 12.12
CA TYR A 320 2.71 -9.92 13.43
C TYR A 320 4.01 -9.18 13.76
N ALA A 321 4.49 -8.30 12.87
CA ALA A 321 5.68 -7.49 13.13
C ALA A 321 5.47 -6.66 14.40
N LYS A 322 6.47 -6.69 15.27
CA LYS A 322 6.49 -5.96 16.54
C LYS A 322 7.50 -4.82 16.45
N PHE A 323 7.10 -3.66 16.94
CA PHE A 323 7.91 -2.47 16.93
C PHE A 323 8.30 -2.05 18.35
N THR A 324 9.35 -1.23 18.46
CA THR A 324 9.75 -0.55 19.69
C THR A 324 8.87 0.66 20.00
N VAL A 325 8.05 1.08 19.03
CA VAL A 325 7.11 2.20 19.09
C VAL A 325 5.68 1.72 18.78
N ASP A 326 4.70 2.61 18.85
CA ASP A 326 3.34 2.29 18.45
C ASP A 326 3.29 1.97 16.94
N SER A 327 2.46 1.00 16.58
CA SER A 327 2.27 0.62 15.18
C SER A 327 0.79 0.43 14.86
N VAL A 328 0.34 0.96 13.73
CA VAL A 328 -1.02 0.80 13.21
C VAL A 328 -0.95 0.13 11.85
N LYS A 329 -1.80 -0.87 11.64
CA LYS A 329 -1.93 -1.63 10.40
C LYS A 329 -3.33 -1.39 9.86
N LEU A 330 -3.44 -0.73 8.71
CA LEU A 330 -4.71 -0.34 8.08
C LEU A 330 -4.85 -1.11 6.78
N ALA A 331 -5.79 -2.04 6.69
CA ALA A 331 -5.99 -2.83 5.49
C ALA A 331 -7.43 -3.32 5.39
N VAL A 332 -7.91 -3.44 4.15
CA VAL A 332 -9.13 -4.17 3.82
C VAL A 332 -8.74 -5.57 3.37
N LEU A 333 -9.43 -6.60 3.87
CA LEU A 333 -9.22 -7.98 3.43
C LEU A 333 -9.96 -8.19 2.10
N LYS A 334 -9.20 -8.60 1.08
CA LYS A 334 -9.65 -8.70 -0.32
C LYS A 334 -9.68 -10.15 -0.83
N ASN A 335 -9.40 -11.10 0.05
CA ASN A 335 -9.42 -12.54 -0.17
C ASN A 335 -10.16 -13.21 1.01
N GLU A 336 -10.67 -14.42 0.75
CA GLU A 336 -11.45 -15.22 1.71
C GLU A 336 -10.65 -15.68 2.94
#